data_AF-A0A7Y6UC23-F1
#
_entry.id   AF-A0A7Y6UC23-F1
#
_cell.length_a   1.000
_cell.length_b   1.000
_cell.length_c   1.000
_cell.angle_alpha   90.00
_cell.angle_beta   90.00
_cell.angle_gamma   90.00
#
_symmetry.space_group_name_H-M   'P 1'
#
loop_
_entity.id
_entity.type
_entity.pdbx_description
1 polymer ?
#
loop_
_entity_poly.entity_id
_entity_poly.type
_entity_poly.pdbx_seq_one_letter_code
_entity_poly.pdbx_strand_id
1 'polypeptide(L)'
;LNDEKFATLITEAEKYLGYPYVWGGSNPDTSFDCSGFVSYVLTNSGLVNTGRLGAQGLYNISTPVSKANAQPGDLIFFVGTYDTPGVSHVGIYVGDGVMIH
;
A
#
# COMPACT_ATOMS: atom_id res chain seq x y z
N LEU A 1 -9.47 -7.14 10.49
CA LEU A 1 -9.46 -5.72 10.93
C LEU A 1 -10.87 -5.35 11.40
N ASN A 2 -11.06 -4.57 12.47
CA ASN A 2 -12.39 -3.99 12.71
C ASN A 2 -12.73 -3.05 11.55
N ASP A 3 -14.00 -3.01 11.13
CA ASP A 3 -14.48 -2.21 9.99
C ASP A 3 -14.00 -0.75 10.04
N GLU A 4 -13.87 -0.18 11.23
CA GLU A 4 -13.40 1.20 11.44
C GLU A 4 -11.96 1.45 10.96
N LYS A 5 -11.03 0.50 11.22
CA LYS A 5 -9.63 0.66 10.77
C LYS A 5 -9.52 0.59 9.26
N PHE A 6 -10.26 -0.32 8.65
CA PHE A 6 -10.30 -0.40 7.19
C PHE A 6 -10.97 0.85 6.60
N ALA A 7 -12.03 1.36 7.21
CA ALA A 7 -12.70 2.58 6.79
C ALA A 7 -11.77 3.80 6.80
N THR A 8 -10.95 3.99 7.86
CA THR A 8 -9.98 5.11 7.88
C THR A 8 -8.88 4.94 6.85
N LEU A 9 -8.40 3.71 6.64
CA LEU A 9 -7.40 3.39 5.61
C LEU A 9 -7.91 3.72 4.20
N ILE A 10 -9.11 3.21 3.85
CA ILE A 10 -9.65 3.39 2.50
C ILE A 10 -10.06 4.85 2.25
N THR A 11 -10.64 5.53 3.25
CA THR A 11 -10.97 6.96 3.16
C THR A 11 -9.73 7.81 2.88
N GLU A 12 -8.59 7.45 3.48
CA GLU A 12 -7.32 8.14 3.19
C GLU A 12 -6.81 7.80 1.79
N ALA A 13 -6.84 6.52 1.42
CA ALA A 13 -6.36 6.03 0.12
C ALA A 13 -7.11 6.65 -1.07
N GLU A 14 -8.43 6.78 -0.96
CA GLU A 14 -9.31 7.26 -2.04
C GLU A 14 -9.06 8.74 -2.40
N LYS A 15 -8.49 9.55 -1.49
CA LYS A 15 -8.15 10.96 -1.75
C LYS A 15 -7.18 11.14 -2.92
N TYR A 16 -6.41 10.10 -3.23
CA TYR A 16 -5.33 10.15 -4.22
C TYR A 16 -5.67 9.38 -5.50
N LEU A 17 -6.91 8.88 -5.62
CA LEU A 17 -7.35 8.25 -6.86
C LEU A 17 -7.24 9.22 -8.04
N GLY A 18 -6.64 8.74 -9.13
CA GLY A 18 -6.40 9.53 -10.34
C GLY A 18 -5.10 10.35 -10.32
N TYR A 19 -4.34 10.35 -9.22
CA TYR A 19 -3.01 10.97 -9.20
C TYR A 19 -2.06 10.22 -10.16
N PRO A 20 -1.20 10.92 -10.91
CA PRO A 20 -0.27 10.28 -11.82
C PRO A 20 0.84 9.56 -11.05
N TYR A 21 1.26 8.40 -11.51
CA TYR A 21 2.41 7.71 -10.94
C TYR A 21 3.69 8.54 -11.14
N VAL A 22 4.44 8.77 -10.05
CA VAL A 22 5.74 9.46 -10.07
C VAL A 22 6.74 8.62 -9.31
N TRP A 23 7.79 8.17 -10.01
CA TRP A 23 8.84 7.37 -9.40
C TRP A 23 9.54 8.11 -8.25
N GLY A 24 9.57 7.50 -7.06
CA GLY A 24 10.10 8.12 -5.84
C GLY A 24 9.17 9.12 -5.16
N GLY A 25 7.99 9.40 -5.74
CA GLY A 25 6.96 10.22 -5.12
C GLY A 25 6.40 9.55 -3.87
N SER A 26 6.14 10.31 -2.82
CA SER A 26 5.69 9.75 -1.54
C SER A 26 4.78 10.68 -0.73
N ASN A 27 4.21 11.70 -1.38
CA ASN A 27 3.28 12.65 -0.76
C ASN A 27 2.49 13.39 -1.87
N PRO A 28 1.36 14.05 -1.54
CA PRO A 28 0.50 14.70 -2.53
C PRO A 28 1.19 15.75 -3.41
N ASP A 29 2.21 16.44 -2.91
CA ASP A 29 2.92 17.48 -3.67
C ASP A 29 3.84 16.87 -4.74
N THR A 30 4.38 15.68 -4.47
CA THR A 30 5.24 14.92 -5.40
C THR A 30 4.51 13.85 -6.19
N SER A 31 3.21 13.66 -5.92
CA SER A 31 2.48 12.44 -6.23
C SER A 31 3.16 11.20 -5.62
N PHE A 32 2.87 10.01 -6.15
CA PHE A 32 3.23 8.75 -5.51
C PHE A 32 3.86 7.74 -6.47
N ASP A 33 4.86 7.00 -5.97
CA ASP A 33 5.13 5.64 -6.41
C ASP A 33 4.30 4.64 -5.58
N CYS A 34 4.29 3.36 -5.97
CA CYS A 34 3.45 2.35 -5.32
C CYS A 34 3.69 2.25 -3.80
N SER A 35 4.96 2.17 -3.41
CA SER A 35 5.35 2.06 -2.01
C SER A 35 5.21 3.38 -1.24
N GLY A 36 5.41 4.51 -1.91
CA GLY A 36 5.20 5.85 -1.37
C GLY A 36 3.73 6.11 -1.06
N PHE A 37 2.82 5.70 -1.96
CA PHE A 37 1.38 5.71 -1.74
C PHE A 37 1.00 4.91 -0.50
N VAL A 38 1.38 3.62 -0.46
CA VAL A 38 1.03 2.74 0.66
C VAL A 38 1.59 3.24 1.99
N SER A 39 2.86 3.65 2.03
CA SER A 39 3.48 4.23 3.23
C SER A 39 2.77 5.49 3.71
N TYR A 40 2.42 6.39 2.79
CA TYR A 40 1.73 7.64 3.11
C TYR A 40 0.32 7.37 3.65
N VAL A 41 -0.45 6.49 3.01
CA VAL A 41 -1.80 6.12 3.42
C VAL A 41 -1.81 5.42 4.78
N LEU A 42 -0.91 4.48 5.03
CA LEU A 42 -0.79 3.81 6.35
C LEU A 42 -0.47 4.81 7.47
N THR A 43 0.41 5.76 7.19
CA THR A 43 0.83 6.77 8.17
C THR A 43 -0.28 7.79 8.44
N ASN A 44 -0.94 8.31 7.40
CA ASN A 44 -1.95 9.37 7.54
C ASN A 44 -3.35 8.86 7.89
N SER A 45 -3.63 7.58 7.69
CA SER A 45 -4.81 6.92 8.30
C SER A 45 -4.68 6.73 9.81
N GLY A 46 -3.49 6.99 10.38
CA GLY A 46 -3.20 6.86 11.81
C GLY A 46 -3.04 5.43 12.31
N LEU A 47 -2.98 4.43 11.40
CA LEU A 47 -2.91 3.03 11.77
C LEU A 47 -1.48 2.59 12.10
N VAL A 48 -0.52 2.93 11.23
CA VAL A 48 0.87 2.51 11.35
C VAL A 48 1.76 3.58 10.74
N ASN A 49 2.71 4.11 11.52
CA ASN A 49 3.74 4.98 10.97
C ASN A 49 4.87 4.14 10.37
N THR A 50 4.93 4.07 9.05
CA THR A 50 6.00 3.34 8.34
C THR A 50 7.18 4.23 7.98
N GLY A 51 7.06 5.56 8.09
CA GLY A 51 7.89 6.48 7.33
C GLY A 51 7.77 6.21 5.82
N ARG A 52 8.83 6.51 5.05
CA ARG A 52 8.94 6.07 3.65
C ARG A 52 9.69 4.74 3.61
N LEU A 53 9.02 3.67 3.18
CA LEU A 53 9.66 2.40 2.82
C LEU A 53 9.44 2.09 1.34
N GLY A 54 10.38 1.35 0.73
CA GLY A 54 10.16 0.72 -0.57
C GLY A 54 9.27 -0.53 -0.44
N ALA A 55 8.84 -1.11 -1.56
CA ALA A 55 7.94 -2.28 -1.56
C ALA A 55 8.52 -3.47 -0.78
N GLN A 56 9.82 -3.76 -0.96
CA GLN A 56 10.53 -4.78 -0.15
C GLN A 56 10.61 -4.42 1.33
N GLY A 57 10.73 -3.14 1.68
CA GLY A 57 10.75 -2.69 3.07
C GLY A 57 9.42 -2.92 3.77
N LEU A 58 8.31 -2.58 3.09
CA LEU A 58 6.95 -2.87 3.56
C LEU A 58 6.71 -4.37 3.72
N TYR A 59 7.18 -5.19 2.77
CA TYR A 59 7.13 -6.64 2.87
C TYR A 59 7.87 -7.17 4.11
N ASN A 60 9.07 -6.65 4.39
CA ASN A 60 9.90 -7.12 5.50
C ASN A 60 9.31 -6.83 6.88
N ILE A 61 8.47 -5.80 7.01
CA ILE A 61 7.78 -5.47 8.27
C ILE A 61 6.37 -6.07 8.36
N SER A 62 5.89 -6.71 7.29
CA SER A 62 4.56 -7.31 7.23
C SER A 62 4.57 -8.73 7.78
N THR A 63 3.44 -9.16 8.32
CA THR A 63 3.22 -10.58 8.68
C THR A 63 2.57 -11.29 7.49
N PRO A 64 3.16 -12.38 6.97
CA PRO A 64 2.57 -13.10 5.85
C PRO A 64 1.19 -13.67 6.18
N VAL A 65 0.23 -13.45 5.28
CA VAL A 65 -1.12 -14.02 5.34
C VAL A 65 -1.34 -14.88 4.11
N SER A 66 -2.04 -16.01 4.27
CA SER A 66 -2.40 -16.86 3.12
C SER A 66 -3.46 -16.15 2.27
N LYS A 67 -3.49 -16.44 0.96
CA LYS A 67 -4.50 -15.84 0.06
C LYS A 67 -5.95 -16.10 0.52
N ALA A 68 -6.21 -17.27 1.11
CA ALA A 68 -7.53 -17.63 1.63
C ALA A 68 -7.93 -16.82 2.88
N ASN A 69 -6.96 -16.26 3.59
CA ASN A 69 -7.16 -15.49 4.82
C ASN A 69 -6.96 -13.98 4.60
N ALA A 70 -6.67 -13.54 3.38
CA ALA A 70 -6.44 -12.13 3.08
C ALA A 70 -7.72 -11.33 3.35
N GLN A 71 -7.57 -10.22 4.08
CA GLN A 71 -8.66 -9.32 4.47
C GLN A 71 -8.44 -7.92 3.88
N PRO A 72 -9.52 -7.16 3.60
CA PRO A 72 -9.39 -5.76 3.23
C PRO A 72 -8.51 -4.99 4.24
N GLY A 73 -7.52 -4.26 3.73
CA GLY A 73 -6.47 -3.58 4.48
C GLY A 73 -5.13 -4.32 4.54
N ASP A 74 -5.09 -5.61 4.17
CA ASP A 74 -3.81 -6.32 3.98
C ASP A 74 -3.06 -5.76 2.77
N LEU A 75 -1.72 -5.88 2.78
CA LEU A 75 -0.89 -5.49 1.65
C LEU A 75 -0.70 -6.66 0.68
N ILE A 76 -0.83 -6.38 -0.61
CA ILE A 76 -0.54 -7.34 -1.69
C ILE A 76 0.78 -6.93 -2.33
N PHE A 77 1.68 -7.90 -2.46
CA PHE A 77 3.01 -7.71 -3.00
C PHE A 77 3.19 -8.49 -4.31
N PHE A 78 3.90 -7.90 -5.27
CA PHE A 78 4.25 -8.52 -6.54
C PHE A 78 5.76 -8.50 -6.77
N VAL A 79 6.23 -9.41 -7.62
CA VAL A 79 7.62 -9.53 -8.06
C VAL A 79 7.67 -9.49 -9.60
N GLY A 80 8.79 -9.04 -10.16
CA GLY A 80 9.01 -9.04 -11.61
C GLY A 80 8.16 -8.05 -12.41
N THR A 81 7.59 -7.02 -11.76
CA THR A 81 6.85 -5.94 -12.44
C THR A 81 7.78 -4.90 -13.10
N TYR A 82 9.03 -4.82 -12.66
CA TYR A 82 10.15 -4.13 -13.31
C TYR A 82 11.48 -4.78 -12.90
N ASP A 83 12.59 -4.36 -13.51
CA ASP A 83 13.92 -4.91 -13.25
C ASP A 83 14.44 -4.50 -11.86
N THR A 84 14.16 -5.35 -10.86
CA THR A 84 14.66 -5.24 -9.49
C THR A 84 14.70 -6.62 -8.83
N PRO A 85 15.67 -6.87 -7.93
CA PRO A 85 15.58 -8.04 -7.06
C PRO A 85 14.41 -7.88 -6.07
N GLY A 86 13.76 -9.00 -5.76
CA GLY A 86 12.73 -9.08 -4.71
C GLY A 86 11.37 -8.49 -5.10
N VAL A 87 10.68 -7.92 -4.12
CA VAL A 87 9.36 -7.30 -4.28
C VAL A 87 9.50 -6.01 -5.10
N SER A 88 8.76 -5.96 -6.20
CA SER A 88 8.78 -4.89 -7.18
C SER A 88 7.47 -4.07 -7.19
N HIS A 89 6.40 -4.50 -6.53
CA HIS A 89 5.19 -3.68 -6.43
C HIS A 89 4.41 -4.00 -5.16
N VAL A 90 3.61 -3.04 -4.71
CA VAL A 90 2.73 -3.18 -3.55
C VAL A 90 1.43 -2.42 -3.77
N GLY A 91 0.34 -2.95 -3.21
CA GLY A 91 -0.96 -2.28 -3.14
C GLY A 91 -1.70 -2.68 -1.86
N ILE A 92 -2.81 -2.00 -1.57
CA ILE A 92 -3.70 -2.29 -0.44
C ILE A 92 -4.88 -3.13 -0.95
N TYR A 93 -5.09 -4.32 -0.39
CA TYR A 93 -6.22 -5.16 -0.71
C TYR A 93 -7.52 -4.51 -0.22
N VAL A 94 -8.54 -4.47 -1.07
CA VAL A 94 -9.85 -3.88 -0.71
C VAL A 94 -11.00 -4.89 -0.75
N GLY A 95 -10.69 -6.18 -0.93
CA GLY A 95 -11.69 -7.24 -1.07
C GLY A 95 -11.92 -7.64 -2.52
N ASP A 96 -12.64 -8.75 -2.72
CA ASP A 96 -13.11 -9.23 -4.04
C ASP A 96 -12.03 -9.33 -5.15
N GLY A 97 -10.79 -9.62 -4.75
CA GLY A 97 -9.66 -9.68 -5.69
C GLY A 97 -9.21 -8.32 -6.24
N VAL A 98 -9.67 -7.22 -5.66
CA VAL A 98 -9.34 -5.84 -6.05
C VAL A 98 -8.33 -5.24 -5.07
N MET A 99 -7.45 -4.38 -5.59
CA MET A 99 -6.54 -3.58 -4.78
C MET A 99 -6.54 -2.12 -5.25
N ILE A 100 -6.18 -1.22 -4.34
CA ILE A 100 -5.83 0.18 -4.64
C ILE A 100 -4.31 0.33 -4.57
N HIS A 101 -3.71 1.00 -5.57
CA HIS A 101 -2.25 1.10 -5.72
C HIS A 101 -1.83 2.26 -6.65
#